data_AF-A0A7S1MQQ1-F1
#
_entry.id   AF-A0A7S1MQQ1-F1
#
_cell.length_a   1.000
_cell.length_b   1.000
_cell.length_c   1.000
_cell.angle_alpha   90.00
_cell.angle_beta   90.00
_cell.angle_gamma   90.00
#
_symmetry.space_group_name_H-M   'P 1'
#
loop_
_entity.id
_entity.type
_entity.pdbx_description
1 polymer ?
#
loop_
_entity_poly.entity_id
_entity_poly.type
_entity_poly.pdbx_seq_one_letter_code
_entity_poly.pdbx_strand_id
1 'polypeptide(L)'
;NSFCTLLASIKRNVPTRSHPSSSNDIDMSAGVKKEEADEKKHEPANKSGDALLEHVPGTSIPLLVLEHAASSGLDVLVDLVTGYRYRGKIQSFDQHNMNTTLREVVVTKPVRPDYFAQMHEVFVRGSQ
;
A
#
# COMPACT_ATOMS: atom_id res chain seq x y z
N ASN A 1 15.43 16.67 -6.67
CA ASN A 1 15.00 16.45 -5.27
C ASN A 1 13.77 15.55 -5.29
N SER A 2 13.92 14.34 -5.84
CA SER A 2 14.17 13.11 -5.07
C SER A 2 12.91 12.70 -4.30
N PHE A 3 11.93 12.14 -4.99
CA PHE A 3 11.80 10.67 -5.12
C PHE A 3 11.99 10.01 -3.75
N CYS A 4 10.86 9.66 -3.13
CA CYS A 4 10.80 9.21 -1.75
C CYS A 4 11.78 8.07 -1.47
N THR A 5 12.38 8.13 -0.28
CA THR A 5 13.46 7.31 0.26
C THR A 5 13.09 5.82 0.43
N LEU A 6 12.67 5.17 -0.66
CA LEU A 6 12.44 3.74 -0.71
C LEU A 6 13.75 3.00 -0.36
N LEU A 7 13.63 2.01 0.52
CA LEU A 7 14.66 1.01 0.87
C LEU A 7 15.81 1.44 1.81
N ALA A 8 15.66 2.52 2.58
CA ALA A 8 16.63 2.88 3.63
C ALA A 8 16.28 2.35 5.04
N SER A 9 16.04 1.03 5.21
CA SER A 9 16.32 0.23 6.43
C SER A 9 15.67 -1.17 6.40
N ILE A 10 16.32 -2.14 5.74
CA ILE A 10 16.14 -3.56 6.08
C ILE A 10 17.50 -4.16 6.42
N LYS A 11 17.89 -4.10 7.69
CA LYS A 11 18.90 -5.01 8.27
C LYS A 11 18.64 -5.29 9.76
N ARG A 12 18.07 -6.47 9.99
CA ARG A 12 18.32 -7.42 11.11
C ARG A 12 18.07 -6.95 12.56
N ASN A 13 17.22 -7.69 13.27
CA ASN A 13 17.76 -8.60 14.30
C ASN A 13 16.84 -9.79 14.64
N VAL A 14 17.50 -10.94 14.83
CA VAL A 14 17.05 -12.24 15.38
C VAL A 14 17.61 -12.27 16.82
N PRO A 15 17.00 -12.85 17.89
CA PRO A 15 16.46 -14.22 18.04
C PRO A 15 15.09 -14.27 18.79
N THR A 16 14.45 -15.37 19.22
CA THR A 16 14.83 -16.74 19.71
C THR A 16 13.73 -17.77 19.37
N ARG A 17 14.07 -19.02 18.99
CA ARG A 17 14.07 -20.27 19.81
C ARG A 17 12.67 -20.63 20.38
N SER A 18 12.07 -21.81 20.17
CA SER A 18 12.66 -23.17 20.23
C SER A 18 11.93 -24.28 19.43
N HIS A 19 12.68 -25.37 19.17
CA HIS A 19 12.31 -26.74 18.71
C HIS A 19 11.11 -27.40 19.45
N PRO A 20 10.58 -28.59 19.04
CA PRO A 20 11.10 -29.62 18.08
C PRO A 20 10.04 -30.02 17.00
N SER A 21 10.08 -31.09 16.17
CA SER A 21 11.05 -32.12 15.69
C SER A 21 10.44 -32.91 14.52
N SER A 22 11.22 -33.30 13.50
CA SER A 22 11.17 -34.64 12.84
C SER A 22 12.27 -34.81 11.79
N SER A 23 12.78 -36.04 11.65
CA SER A 23 13.75 -36.51 10.66
C SER A 23 13.23 -36.52 9.22
N ASN A 24 14.16 -36.36 8.26
CA ASN A 24 14.30 -37.31 7.15
C ASN A 24 15.70 -37.19 6.53
N ASP A 25 16.43 -38.31 6.50
CA ASP A 25 17.69 -38.48 5.77
C ASP A 25 17.39 -38.66 4.27
N ILE A 26 18.02 -37.88 3.39
CA ILE A 26 18.18 -38.24 1.96
C ILE A 26 19.61 -37.91 1.50
N ASP A 27 20.13 -38.85 0.72
CA ASP A 27 21.53 -39.09 0.36
C ASP A 27 22.15 -38.09 -0.64
N MET A 28 23.48 -37.95 -0.60
CA MET A 28 24.27 -37.17 -1.56
C MET A 28 24.75 -38.07 -2.71
N SER A 29 24.26 -37.84 -3.93
CA SER A 29 24.99 -38.25 -5.13
C SER A 29 25.01 -37.15 -6.19
N ALA A 30 26.22 -36.81 -6.63
CA ALA A 30 26.47 -35.81 -7.65
C ALA A 30 26.31 -36.41 -9.05
N GLY A 31 25.56 -35.73 -9.92
CA GLY A 31 25.32 -36.15 -11.30
C GLY A 31 25.30 -34.95 -12.25
N VAL A 32 26.48 -34.49 -12.67
CA VAL A 32 26.59 -33.42 -13.68
C VAL A 32 26.34 -34.00 -15.07
N LYS A 33 25.40 -33.42 -15.81
CA LYS A 33 25.50 -33.34 -17.28
C LYS A 33 25.18 -31.92 -17.75
N LYS A 34 26.06 -31.43 -18.62
CA LYS A 34 25.88 -30.20 -19.40
C LYS A 34 24.93 -30.52 -20.56
N GLU A 35 24.09 -29.57 -20.94
CA GLU A 35 23.80 -29.33 -22.35
C GLU A 35 23.49 -27.85 -22.56
N GLU A 36 23.95 -27.31 -23.68
CA GLU A 36 23.89 -25.88 -24.00
C GLU A 36 22.55 -25.53 -24.65
N ALA A 37 21.96 -24.40 -24.25
CA ALA A 37 20.79 -23.84 -24.91
C ALA A 37 20.84 -22.30 -24.88
N ASP A 38 21.49 -21.75 -25.91
CA ASP A 38 21.12 -20.57 -26.69
C ASP A 38 20.70 -19.27 -25.95
N GLU A 39 21.41 -18.16 -26.23
CA GLU A 39 21.16 -16.82 -25.67
C GLU A 39 19.85 -16.19 -26.17
N LYS A 40 18.71 -16.66 -25.67
CA LYS A 40 17.47 -15.86 -25.74
C LYS A 40 17.48 -14.82 -24.63
N LYS A 41 17.80 -13.58 -25.03
CA LYS A 41 17.64 -12.36 -24.23
C LYS A 41 16.17 -12.16 -23.83
N HIS A 42 15.74 -12.86 -22.78
CA HIS A 42 14.56 -12.50 -22.03
C HIS A 42 14.93 -11.36 -21.08
N GLU A 43 14.79 -10.13 -21.56
CA GLU A 43 14.39 -9.07 -20.63
C GLU A 43 13.14 -9.57 -19.90
N PRO A 44 13.11 -9.62 -18.56
CA PRO A 44 11.84 -9.75 -17.86
C PRO A 44 11.04 -8.51 -18.23
N ALA A 45 9.92 -8.71 -18.94
CA ALA A 45 9.02 -7.64 -19.33
C ALA A 45 8.44 -7.00 -18.06
N ASN A 46 9.12 -5.96 -17.55
CA ASN A 46 8.77 -5.25 -16.33
C ASN A 46 7.62 -4.27 -16.60
N LYS A 47 6.59 -4.74 -17.31
CA LYS A 47 5.38 -4.02 -17.74
C LYS A 47 4.29 -4.02 -16.65
N SER A 48 4.68 -3.97 -15.38
CA SER A 48 3.76 -4.01 -14.22
C SER A 48 3.78 -2.75 -13.37
N GLY A 49 4.72 -1.81 -13.61
CA GLY A 49 4.83 -0.54 -12.89
C GLY A 49 4.17 0.64 -13.62
N ASP A 50 4.72 1.02 -14.78
CA ASP A 50 4.28 2.23 -15.51
C ASP A 50 2.92 2.09 -16.21
N ALA A 51 2.48 0.87 -16.51
CA ALA A 51 1.26 0.62 -17.29
C ALA A 51 -0.06 0.99 -16.57
N LEU A 52 -0.02 1.33 -15.27
CA LEU A 52 -1.18 1.83 -14.52
C LEU A 52 -1.46 3.32 -14.73
N LEU A 53 -0.54 4.05 -15.38
CA LEU A 53 -0.66 5.50 -15.63
C LEU A 53 -1.05 5.83 -17.09
N GLU A 54 -1.17 4.83 -17.96
CA GLU A 54 -1.58 5.01 -19.36
C GLU A 54 -3.09 5.20 -19.51
N HIS A 55 -3.52 6.46 -19.42
CA HIS A 55 -4.71 7.02 -20.09
C HIS A 55 -6.05 6.27 -19.95
N VAL A 56 -6.70 6.46 -18.79
CA VAL A 56 -8.17 6.52 -18.74
C VAL A 56 -8.58 7.97 -19.00
N PRO A 57 -9.25 8.30 -20.13
CA PRO A 57 -9.63 9.68 -20.43
C PRO A 57 -10.74 10.15 -19.49
N GLY A 58 -10.43 11.11 -18.61
CA GLY A 58 -11.39 11.83 -17.77
C GLY A 58 -11.22 11.65 -16.26
N THR A 59 -10.48 10.65 -15.79
CA THR A 59 -10.20 10.48 -14.35
C THR A 59 -8.95 11.25 -13.94
N SER A 60 -9.08 12.09 -12.91
CA SER A 60 -7.94 12.79 -12.32
C SER A 60 -7.18 11.86 -11.36
N ILE A 61 -5.86 12.06 -11.21
CA ILE A 61 -5.04 11.23 -10.30
C ILE A 61 -5.61 11.17 -8.86
N PRO A 62 -6.15 12.26 -8.26
CA PRO A 62 -6.83 12.18 -6.96
C PRO A 62 -8.06 11.26 -6.94
N LEU A 63 -8.84 11.23 -8.02
CA LEU A 63 -10.04 10.40 -8.13
C LEU A 63 -9.70 8.90 -8.14
N LEU A 64 -8.64 8.52 -8.87
CA LEU A 64 -8.13 7.15 -8.91
C LEU A 64 -7.71 6.64 -7.52
N VAL A 65 -7.19 7.51 -6.65
CA VAL A 65 -6.85 7.14 -5.26
C VAL A 65 -8.11 6.84 -4.44
N LEU A 66 -9.17 7.65 -4.59
CA LEU A 66 -10.44 7.41 -3.91
C LEU A 66 -11.13 6.13 -4.42
N GLU A 67 -11.16 5.92 -5.74
CA GLU A 67 -11.67 4.72 -6.39
C GLU A 67 -10.93 3.45 -5.93
N HIS A 68 -9.60 3.48 -5.92
CA HIS A 68 -8.79 2.34 -5.52
C HIS A 68 -8.94 2.01 -4.03
N ALA A 69 -8.96 3.02 -3.16
CA ALA A 69 -9.12 2.82 -1.73
C ALA A 69 -10.54 2.32 -1.36
N ALA A 70 -11.58 2.87 -2.00
CA ALA A 70 -12.96 2.42 -1.82
C ALA A 70 -13.16 0.98 -2.30
N SER A 71 -12.68 0.63 -3.50
CA SER A 71 -12.80 -0.73 -4.06
C SER A 71 -11.97 -1.77 -3.31
N SER A 72 -10.83 -1.38 -2.73
CA SER A 72 -9.94 -2.27 -1.96
C SER A 72 -10.27 -2.33 -0.46
N GLY A 73 -11.20 -1.52 0.03
CA GLY A 73 -11.55 -1.42 1.45
C GLY A 73 -10.42 -0.94 2.36
N LEU A 74 -9.45 -0.19 1.79
CA LEU A 74 -8.27 0.29 2.50
C LEU A 74 -8.58 1.53 3.34
N ASP A 75 -7.89 1.66 4.48
CA ASP A 75 -7.89 2.89 5.26
C ASP A 75 -7.19 4.00 4.48
N VAL A 76 -7.84 5.15 4.34
CA VAL A 76 -7.23 6.39 3.87
C VAL A 76 -6.85 7.30 5.04
N LEU A 77 -5.81 8.10 4.85
CA LEU A 77 -5.46 9.22 5.73
C LEU A 77 -5.84 10.53 5.03
N VAL A 78 -6.73 11.30 5.66
CA VAL A 78 -7.19 12.61 5.18
C VAL A 78 -6.72 13.67 6.15
N ASP A 79 -5.82 14.54 5.70
CA ASP A 79 -5.37 15.72 6.43
C ASP A 79 -6.24 16.92 6.07
N LEU A 80 -6.97 17.45 7.06
CA LEU A 80 -7.84 18.60 6.89
C LEU A 80 -7.09 19.92 7.12
N VAL A 81 -7.51 20.98 6.44
CA VAL A 81 -7.02 22.37 6.63
C VAL A 81 -7.12 22.85 8.09
N THR A 82 -8.05 22.27 8.87
CA THR A 82 -8.21 22.52 10.31
C THR A 82 -7.12 21.90 11.20
N GLY A 83 -6.18 21.15 10.61
CA GLY A 83 -5.08 20.48 11.29
C GLY A 83 -5.47 19.19 12.01
N TYR A 84 -6.65 18.62 11.72
CA TYR A 84 -7.02 17.26 12.13
C TYR A 84 -6.68 16.26 11.03
N ARG A 85 -6.30 15.04 11.43
CA ARG A 85 -6.08 13.90 10.54
C ARG A 85 -7.13 12.84 10.81
N TYR A 86 -7.89 12.49 9.79
CA TYR A 86 -8.87 11.41 9.82
C TYR A 86 -8.25 10.15 9.20
N ARG A 87 -8.38 9.01 9.87
CA ARG A 87 -8.09 7.68 9.33
C ARG A 87 -9.38 6.89 9.26
N GLY A 88 -9.76 6.36 8.11
CA GLY A 88 -10.96 5.52 7.98
C GLY A 88 -11.15 4.99 6.57
N LYS A 89 -12.21 4.22 6.34
CA LYS A 89 -12.50 3.61 5.04
C LYS A 89 -13.46 4.49 4.25
N ILE A 90 -13.26 4.61 2.94
CA ILE A 90 -14.21 5.31 2.07
C ILE A 90 -15.48 4.45 1.92
N GLN A 91 -16.63 5.04 2.23
CA GLN A 91 -17.94 4.45 1.97
C GLN A 91 -18.50 4.94 0.63
N SER A 92 -18.37 6.23 0.35
CA SER A 92 -18.80 6.87 -0.89
C SER A 92 -18.07 8.20 -1.09
N PHE A 93 -18.01 8.67 -2.34
CA PHE A 93 -17.47 9.98 -2.68
C PHE A 93 -18.18 10.55 -3.92
N ASP A 94 -18.06 11.86 -4.12
CA ASP A 94 -18.58 12.61 -5.26
C ASP A 94 -17.41 13.06 -6.16
N GLN A 95 -17.41 12.56 -7.40
CA GLN A 95 -16.37 12.81 -8.41
C GLN A 95 -16.24 14.26 -8.88
N HIS A 96 -17.22 15.13 -8.62
CA HIS A 96 -17.24 16.51 -9.10
C HIS A 96 -16.76 17.52 -8.07
N ASN A 97 -16.90 17.23 -6.78
CA ASN A 97 -16.56 18.14 -5.69
C ASN A 97 -15.71 17.48 -4.58
N MET A 98 -15.30 16.22 -4.75
CA MET A 98 -14.52 15.41 -3.79
C MET A 98 -15.14 15.24 -2.40
N ASN A 99 -16.44 15.55 -2.22
CA ASN A 99 -17.15 15.26 -0.98
C ASN A 99 -17.09 13.75 -0.71
N THR A 100 -16.64 13.36 0.47
CA THR A 100 -16.30 11.96 0.79
C THR A 100 -16.91 11.57 2.13
N THR A 101 -17.63 10.44 2.17
CA THR A 101 -18.11 9.82 3.41
C THR A 101 -17.14 8.72 3.83
N LEU A 102 -16.62 8.86 5.05
CA LEU A 102 -15.72 7.89 5.67
C LEU A 102 -16.44 7.11 6.78
N ARG A 103 -16.06 5.84 6.97
CA ARG A 103 -16.51 4.97 8.06
C ARG A 103 -15.35 4.47 8.93
N GLU A 104 -15.70 4.04 10.13
CA GLU A 104 -14.76 3.51 11.14
C GLU A 104 -13.65 4.53 11.48
N VAL A 105 -14.02 5.80 11.54
CA VAL A 105 -13.08 6.92 11.50
C VAL A 105 -12.41 7.14 12.85
N VAL A 106 -11.08 7.14 12.83
CA VAL A 106 -10.21 7.58 13.92
C VAL A 106 -9.72 8.99 13.61
N VAL A 107 -10.02 9.93 14.49
CA VAL A 107 -9.58 11.33 14.41
C VAL A 107 -8.41 11.55 15.35
N THR A 108 -7.34 12.16 14.82
CA THR A 108 -6.15 12.57 15.57
C THR A 108 -5.80 14.03 15.25
N LYS A 109 -4.96 14.66 16.09
CA LYS A 109 -4.43 16.00 15.82
C LYS A 109 -2.91 16.01 15.96
N PRO A 110 -2.12 16.17 14.88
CA PRO A 110 -0.65 16.05 14.97
C PRO A 110 0.01 16.98 15.99
N VAL A 111 -0.53 18.19 16.19
CA VAL A 111 -0.04 19.17 17.19
C VAL A 111 -0.52 18.90 18.63
N ARG A 112 -1.38 17.90 18.83
CA ARG A 112 -1.96 17.49 20.11
C ARG A 112 -2.10 15.96 20.13
N PRO A 113 -1.01 15.21 20.41
CA PRO A 113 -1.01 13.75 20.37
C PRO A 113 -1.89 13.11 21.46
N ASP A 114 -2.32 13.88 22.45
CA ASP A 114 -3.34 13.57 23.44
C ASP A 114 -4.76 13.53 22.85
N TYR A 115 -5.00 14.19 21.72
CA TYR A 115 -6.32 14.26 21.10
C TYR A 115 -6.59 13.05 20.21
N PHE A 116 -7.54 12.24 20.67
CA PHE A 116 -8.07 11.07 19.98
C PHE A 116 -9.60 11.07 20.06
N ALA A 117 -10.27 10.78 18.95
CA ALA A 117 -11.70 10.49 18.92
C ALA A 117 -12.00 9.39 17.89
N GLN A 118 -13.07 8.63 18.11
CA GLN A 118 -13.56 7.63 17.17
C GLN A 118 -15.00 7.96 16.77
N MET A 119 -15.31 7.86 15.49
CA MET A 119 -16.62 8.16 14.90
C MET A 119 -17.02 7.04 13.96
N HIS A 120 -18.27 6.60 14.01
CA HIS A 120 -18.75 5.51 13.14
C HIS A 120 -18.76 5.93 11.66
N GLU A 121 -19.24 7.14 11.37
CA GLU A 121 -19.37 7.69 10.02
C GLU A 121 -19.12 9.21 10.05
N VAL A 122 -18.43 9.74 9.06
CA VAL A 122 -18.08 11.17 8.95
C VAL A 122 -18.19 11.63 7.50
N PHE A 123 -18.89 12.75 7.27
CA PHE A 123 -18.93 13.43 5.98
C PHE A 123 -17.86 14.51 5.91
N VAL A 124 -16.95 14.40 4.94
CA VAL A 124 -15.90 15.37 4.64
C VAL A 124 -16.29 16.12 3.37
N ARG A 125 -16.31 17.46 3.44
CA ARG A 125 -16.45 18.30 2.24
C ARG A 125 -15.13 18.33 1.48
N GLY A 126 -15.13 18.18 0.16
CA GLY A 126 -13.89 18.16 -0.64
C GLY A 126 -13.14 19.50 -0.74
N SER A 127 -13.62 20.54 -0.05
CA SER A 127 -12.95 21.83 0.15
C SER A 127 -12.28 21.96 1.54
N GLN A 128 -12.14 20.86 2.28
CA GLN A 128 -11.51 20.78 3.62
C GLN A 128 -10.22 19.98 3.60
#